data_AF-A0A7U2F8B8-F1
#
_entry.id   AF-A0A7U2F8B8-F1
#
_cell.length_a   1.000
_cell.length_b   1.000
_cell.length_c   1.000
_cell.angle_alpha   90.00
_cell.angle_beta   90.00
_cell.angle_gamma   90.00
#
_symmetry.space_group_name_H-M   'P 1'
#
loop_
_entity.id
_entity.type
_entity.pdbx_description
1 polymer ?
#
loop_
_entity_poly.entity_id
_entity_poly.type
_entity_poly.pdbx_seq_one_letter_code
_entity_poly.pdbx_strand_id
1 'polypeptide(L)'
;MATKIATSYLGPVEDATRQQLGGILWDWRLCGKCSAKSSCGDIECPWNPNSDCNTFWNLYEQMATAYNPERLGRKAAIANHEELLGIVKQIKARKNTPRKDILRDIFEVDGAEHDEPPTSWDQNRAFNIAASLLLLVDLNILHDAANISSGRAPVIPWRDDASVETFIEEALPPGSALMSPNMQYFLPDLRAKKLSKHAKLHVRATNDIRRHLLLDKKEKIVWVFHQSTALRQLLSSMKDGTTTGVLPRDLILEVLHTIHNVLFPPDPGSQKLLRRLVRKHGWDKGLELDTTTPERKYKDPDISFKYFGQRLEELYDEMQTPTPHTWLHRRLKKREDAYVLMVAMYGVIVAVVCGFLTLVTAIFQSWVAWQQWKHPVN
;
A
#
# COMPACT_ATOMS: atom_id res chain seq x y z
N MET A 1 25.20 5.33 15.04
CA MET A 1 24.76 5.30 16.45
C MET A 1 24.02 4.00 16.64
N ALA A 2 24.61 3.04 17.34
CA ALA A 2 23.98 1.76 17.63
C ALA A 2 22.97 1.96 18.77
N THR A 3 21.69 1.99 18.41
CA THR A 3 20.59 1.95 19.37
C THR A 3 20.69 0.63 20.13
N LYS A 4 20.82 0.68 21.46
CA LYS A 4 20.68 -0.51 22.31
C LYS A 4 19.35 -1.17 21.96
N ILE A 5 19.41 -2.33 21.32
CA ILE A 5 18.23 -3.15 21.03
C ILE A 5 17.65 -3.52 22.40
N ALA A 6 16.48 -2.96 22.72
CA ALA A 6 15.70 -3.46 23.84
C ALA A 6 15.52 -4.97 23.60
N THR A 7 15.95 -5.80 24.54
CA THR A 7 15.76 -7.24 24.46
C THR A 7 14.27 -7.51 24.31
N SER A 8 13.87 -8.05 23.15
CA SER A 8 12.49 -8.42 22.85
C SER A 8 11.92 -9.31 23.95
N TYR A 9 10.66 -9.08 24.31
CA TYR A 9 9.96 -9.89 25.30
C TYR A 9 9.96 -11.39 24.94
N LEU A 10 9.83 -11.69 23.64
CA LEU A 10 9.78 -13.07 23.11
C LEU A 10 11.16 -13.73 22.98
N GLY A 11 12.23 -13.02 23.33
CA GLY A 11 13.60 -13.46 23.11
C GLY A 11 14.09 -13.28 21.67
N PRO A 12 15.35 -13.64 21.39
CA PRO A 12 15.94 -13.52 20.06
C PRO A 12 15.24 -14.45 19.05
N VAL A 13 15.17 -14.02 17.79
CA VAL A 13 14.65 -14.86 16.70
C VAL A 13 15.76 -15.80 16.22
N GLU A 14 15.61 -17.09 16.50
CA GLU A 14 16.54 -18.13 16.05
C GLU A 14 16.23 -18.60 14.63
N ASP A 15 17.23 -19.18 13.95
CA ASP A 15 17.06 -19.72 12.60
C ASP A 15 16.05 -20.88 12.56
N ALA A 16 15.94 -21.65 13.65
CA ALA A 16 14.92 -22.69 13.78
C ALA A 16 13.49 -22.09 13.75
N THR A 17 13.27 -20.96 14.42
CA THR A 17 12.00 -20.22 14.40
C THR A 17 11.70 -19.68 13.01
N ARG A 18 12.69 -19.12 12.31
CA ARG A 18 12.53 -18.64 10.93
C ARG A 18 12.17 -19.78 9.97
N GLN A 19 12.83 -20.93 10.12
CA GLN A 19 12.55 -22.15 9.37
C GLN A 19 11.11 -22.65 9.61
N GLN A 20 10.66 -22.68 10.86
CA GLN A 20 9.28 -23.03 11.22
C GLN A 20 8.27 -22.05 10.62
N LEU A 21 8.53 -20.74 10.73
CA LEU A 21 7.67 -19.72 10.13
C LEU A 21 7.60 -19.85 8.60
N GLY A 22 8.73 -20.10 7.93
CA GLY A 22 8.75 -20.39 6.49
C GLY A 22 7.97 -21.65 6.12
N GLY A 23 8.02 -22.69 6.96
CA GLY A 23 7.16 -23.87 6.86
C GLY A 23 5.67 -23.54 6.98
N ILE A 24 5.29 -22.65 7.88
CA ILE A 24 3.89 -22.24 8.08
C ILE A 24 3.40 -21.33 6.96
N LEU A 25 4.19 -20.35 6.53
CA LEU A 25 3.77 -19.36 5.52
C LEU A 25 3.79 -19.95 4.11
N TRP A 26 4.89 -20.60 3.75
CA TRP A 26 5.22 -20.99 2.37
C TRP A 26 5.27 -22.50 2.16
N ASP A 27 4.80 -23.28 3.13
CA ASP A 27 4.74 -24.75 3.06
C ASP A 27 6.12 -25.38 2.76
N TRP A 28 7.19 -24.74 3.24
CA TRP A 28 8.56 -25.19 3.02
C TRP A 28 8.81 -26.60 3.55
N ARG A 29 9.41 -27.44 2.69
CA ARG A 29 9.92 -28.76 3.06
C ARG A 29 11.45 -28.71 3.08
N LEU A 30 12.01 -28.62 4.29
CA LEU A 30 13.46 -28.61 4.47
C LEU A 30 14.05 -29.98 4.15
N CYS A 31 15.30 -30.03 3.69
CA CYS A 31 15.98 -31.28 3.32
C CYS A 31 16.44 -32.12 4.53
N GLY A 32 16.12 -31.73 5.75
CA GLY A 32 16.54 -32.36 7.01
C GLY A 32 17.99 -32.11 7.42
N LYS A 33 18.89 -31.80 6.48
CA LYS A 33 20.33 -31.57 6.73
C LYS A 33 20.66 -30.16 7.24
N CYS A 34 19.69 -29.24 7.20
CA CYS A 34 19.85 -27.82 7.50
C CYS A 34 19.06 -27.31 8.72
N SER A 35 18.51 -28.22 9.53
CA SER A 35 17.76 -27.85 10.75
C SER A 35 18.59 -26.91 11.63
N ALA A 36 18.03 -25.74 11.96
CA ALA A 36 18.63 -24.69 12.79
C ALA A 36 19.99 -24.12 12.29
N LYS A 37 20.37 -24.36 11.03
CA LYS A 37 21.55 -23.72 10.41
C LYS A 37 21.17 -22.38 9.80
N SER A 38 22.13 -21.46 9.69
CA SER A 38 21.93 -20.15 9.06
C SER A 38 21.66 -20.19 7.56
N SER A 39 22.11 -21.23 6.86
CA SER A 39 21.78 -21.47 5.46
C SER A 39 22.01 -22.94 5.08
N CYS A 40 21.30 -23.41 4.06
CA CYS A 40 21.52 -24.70 3.42
C CYS A 40 22.36 -24.56 2.15
N GLY A 41 23.36 -25.42 1.97
CA GLY A 41 24.14 -25.47 0.72
C GLY A 41 23.45 -26.21 -0.43
N ASP A 42 22.30 -26.84 -0.17
CA ASP A 42 21.51 -27.55 -1.16
C ASP A 42 20.67 -26.55 -1.98
N ILE A 43 20.83 -26.57 -3.30
CA ILE A 43 20.15 -25.67 -4.23
C ILE A 43 18.63 -25.92 -4.23
N GLU A 44 18.21 -27.16 -4.01
CA GLU A 44 16.78 -27.51 -4.00
C GLU A 44 16.10 -27.22 -2.67
N CYS A 45 16.88 -26.99 -1.60
CA CYS A 45 16.32 -26.63 -0.31
C CYS A 45 15.82 -25.18 -0.32
N PRO A 46 14.58 -24.90 0.14
CA PRO A 46 14.08 -23.53 0.20
C PRO A 46 14.84 -22.65 1.21
N TRP A 47 15.59 -23.26 2.14
CA TRP A 47 16.48 -22.56 3.07
C TRP A 47 17.87 -22.32 2.49
N ASN A 48 17.97 -22.02 1.19
CA ASN A 48 19.25 -21.75 0.51
C ASN A 48 19.59 -20.24 0.48
N PRO A 49 20.86 -19.86 0.24
CA PRO A 49 21.26 -18.46 0.12
C PRO A 49 20.55 -17.68 -1.00
N ASN A 50 20.06 -18.35 -2.04
CA ASN A 50 19.34 -17.72 -3.16
C ASN A 50 17.91 -17.32 -2.77
N SER A 51 17.36 -17.92 -1.72
CA SER A 51 16.05 -17.61 -1.14
C SER A 51 16.17 -16.52 -0.07
N ASP A 52 17.04 -15.53 -0.27
CA ASP A 52 17.42 -14.46 0.68
C ASP A 52 16.19 -13.68 1.19
N CYS A 53 15.49 -14.22 2.18
CA CYS A 53 14.32 -13.63 2.82
C CYS A 53 14.72 -12.73 4.01
N ASN A 54 15.97 -12.26 4.08
CA ASN A 54 16.46 -11.45 5.21
C ASN A 54 15.61 -10.21 5.46
N THR A 55 15.11 -9.57 4.40
CA THR A 55 14.21 -8.42 4.51
C THR A 55 12.93 -8.77 5.27
N PHE A 56 12.34 -9.93 4.98
CA PHE A 56 11.17 -10.44 5.67
C PHE A 56 11.49 -10.86 7.11
N TRP A 57 12.64 -11.50 7.35
CA TRP A 57 13.07 -11.86 8.70
C TRP A 57 13.32 -10.64 9.59
N ASN A 58 13.86 -9.55 9.03
CA ASN A 58 13.99 -8.28 9.73
C ASN A 58 12.62 -7.68 10.08
N LEU A 59 11.63 -7.79 9.19
CA LEU A 59 10.26 -7.37 9.49
C LEU A 59 9.67 -8.18 10.65
N TYR A 60 9.85 -9.50 10.60
CA TYR A 60 9.40 -10.40 11.66
C TYR A 60 10.02 -10.04 13.01
N GLU A 61 11.34 -9.83 13.05
CA GLU A 61 12.05 -9.43 14.27
C GLU A 61 11.58 -8.07 14.80
N GLN A 62 11.32 -7.10 13.91
CA GLN A 62 10.75 -5.81 14.29
C GLN A 62 9.35 -5.96 14.91
N MET A 63 8.46 -6.74 14.27
CA MET A 63 7.11 -6.96 14.78
C MET A 63 7.11 -7.72 16.11
N ALA A 64 7.97 -8.74 16.24
CA ALA A 64 8.14 -9.48 17.47
C ALA A 64 8.70 -8.61 18.60
N THR A 65 9.64 -7.71 18.30
CA THR A 65 10.19 -6.75 19.28
C THR A 65 9.18 -5.67 19.67
N ALA A 66 8.26 -5.32 18.77
CA ALA A 66 7.16 -4.41 19.07
C ALA A 66 6.11 -5.02 20.02
N TYR A 67 6.11 -6.35 20.21
CA TYR A 67 5.27 -6.98 21.21
C TYR A 67 5.72 -6.60 22.62
N ASN A 68 4.85 -5.89 23.32
CA ASN A 68 5.01 -5.59 24.73
C ASN A 68 3.70 -5.96 25.46
N PRO A 69 3.69 -7.00 26.31
CA PRO A 69 2.48 -7.47 26.96
C PRO A 69 1.98 -6.45 27.98
N GLU A 70 0.67 -6.25 28.02
CA GLU A 70 0.03 -5.43 29.03
C GLU A 70 -0.15 -6.24 30.33
N ARG A 71 0.84 -6.15 31.22
CA ARG A 71 0.89 -6.92 32.47
C ARG A 71 0.15 -6.20 33.60
N LEU A 72 -1.17 -6.11 33.52
CA LEU A 72 -2.03 -5.66 34.63
C LEU A 72 -2.26 -6.80 35.64
N GLY A 73 -1.19 -7.48 36.08
CA GLY A 73 -1.28 -8.67 36.93
C GLY A 73 -1.80 -9.94 36.22
N ARG A 74 -1.91 -9.90 34.89
CA ARG A 74 -2.44 -10.98 34.04
C ARG A 74 -1.34 -11.70 33.28
N LYS A 75 -1.65 -12.91 32.82
CA LYS A 75 -0.79 -13.66 31.88
C LYS A 75 -0.66 -12.88 30.56
N ALA A 76 0.53 -12.90 29.97
CA ALA A 76 0.75 -12.36 28.62
C ALA A 76 0.03 -13.23 27.57
N ALA A 77 -0.48 -12.61 26.50
CA ALA A 77 -1.13 -13.32 25.41
C ALA A 77 -0.19 -14.29 24.68
N ILE A 78 1.09 -13.91 24.53
CA ILE A 78 2.14 -14.80 24.04
C ILE A 78 3.39 -14.68 24.90
N ALA A 79 4.02 -15.80 25.24
CA ALA A 79 5.22 -15.88 26.06
C ALA A 79 6.49 -16.10 25.23
N ASN A 80 6.37 -16.69 24.05
CA ASN A 80 7.50 -17.06 23.19
C ASN A 80 7.10 -17.05 21.71
N HIS A 81 8.08 -17.26 20.83
CA HIS A 81 7.82 -17.31 19.39
C HIS A 81 6.98 -18.51 18.96
N GLU A 82 7.04 -19.66 19.65
CA GLU A 82 6.26 -20.85 19.31
C GLU A 82 4.75 -20.58 19.43
N GLU A 83 4.31 -19.88 20.47
CA GLU A 83 2.93 -19.45 20.64
C GLU A 83 2.50 -18.48 19.53
N LEU A 84 3.36 -17.52 19.17
CA LEU A 84 3.09 -16.61 18.04
C LEU A 84 2.94 -17.37 16.72
N LEU A 85 3.83 -18.33 16.44
CA LEU A 85 3.74 -19.20 15.26
C LEU A 85 2.49 -20.08 15.29
N GLY A 86 2.07 -20.52 16.48
CA GLY A 86 0.81 -21.20 16.72
C GLY A 86 -0.39 -20.38 16.26
N ILE A 87 -0.44 -19.09 16.62
CA ILE A 87 -1.49 -18.16 16.17
C ILE A 87 -1.47 -18.02 14.64
N VAL A 88 -0.29 -17.81 14.03
CA VAL A 88 -0.15 -17.71 12.55
C VAL A 88 -0.75 -18.95 11.88
N LYS A 89 -0.43 -20.14 12.40
CA LYS A 89 -0.94 -21.42 11.89
C LYS A 89 -2.46 -21.53 12.03
N GLN A 90 -3.04 -21.11 13.15
CA GLN A 90 -4.49 -21.11 13.35
C GLN A 90 -5.21 -20.16 12.39
N ILE A 91 -4.68 -18.94 12.18
CA ILE A 91 -5.26 -17.99 11.23
C ILE A 91 -5.23 -18.56 9.80
N LYS A 92 -4.09 -19.13 9.38
CA LYS A 92 -3.96 -19.75 8.04
C LYS A 92 -4.92 -20.92 7.85
N ALA A 93 -5.08 -21.79 8.85
CA ALA A 93 -5.96 -22.95 8.77
C ALA A 93 -7.45 -22.59 8.76
N ARG A 94 -7.83 -21.48 9.42
CA ARG A 94 -9.23 -21.09 9.65
C ARG A 94 -9.63 -19.83 8.88
N LYS A 95 -9.18 -19.70 7.63
CA LYS A 95 -9.37 -18.50 6.80
C LYS A 95 -10.83 -18.01 6.64
N ASN A 96 -11.80 -18.92 6.74
CA ASN A 96 -13.23 -18.62 6.60
C ASN A 96 -13.94 -18.37 7.95
N THR A 97 -13.20 -18.46 9.05
CA THR A 97 -13.75 -18.25 10.40
C THR A 97 -13.64 -16.77 10.78
N PRO A 98 -14.67 -16.18 11.42
CA PRO A 98 -14.60 -14.82 11.92
C PRO A 98 -13.45 -14.63 12.93
N ARG A 99 -12.85 -13.44 12.92
CA ARG A 99 -11.76 -13.05 13.83
C ARG A 99 -12.08 -13.35 15.30
N LYS A 100 -13.28 -12.99 15.78
CA LYS A 100 -13.70 -13.18 17.17
C LYS A 100 -13.69 -14.64 17.60
N ASP A 101 -14.08 -15.54 16.69
CA ASP A 101 -14.18 -16.97 16.99
C ASP A 101 -12.78 -17.60 17.03
N ILE A 102 -11.85 -17.14 16.18
CA ILE A 102 -10.44 -17.53 16.26
C ILE A 102 -9.81 -17.03 17.57
N LEU A 103 -10.06 -15.77 17.96
CA LEU A 103 -9.55 -15.20 19.21
C LEU A 103 -10.06 -15.98 20.44
N ARG A 104 -11.37 -16.25 20.48
CA ARG A 104 -11.98 -17.09 21.52
C ARG A 104 -11.27 -18.44 21.60
N ASP A 105 -11.14 -19.14 20.49
CA ASP A 105 -10.62 -20.50 20.51
C ASP A 105 -9.11 -20.56 20.87
N ILE A 106 -8.36 -19.48 20.64
CA ILE A 106 -6.94 -19.39 21.02
C ILE A 106 -6.78 -19.04 22.50
N PHE A 107 -7.60 -18.13 23.04
CA PHE A 107 -7.36 -17.50 24.35
C PHE A 107 -8.38 -17.85 25.43
N GLU A 108 -9.55 -18.42 25.11
CA GLU A 108 -10.54 -18.89 26.09
C GLU A 108 -10.34 -20.38 26.46
N VAL A 109 -9.50 -21.12 25.73
CA VAL A 109 -9.15 -22.52 26.04
C VAL A 109 -7.95 -22.56 26.97
N ASP A 110 -8.14 -22.14 28.23
CA ASP A 110 -7.31 -22.58 29.35
C ASP A 110 -8.03 -22.25 30.66
N GLY A 111 -8.88 -23.18 31.09
CA GLY A 111 -9.45 -23.23 32.44
C GLY A 111 -8.40 -23.64 33.49
N ALA A 112 -7.22 -23.01 33.47
CA ALA A 112 -6.23 -23.18 34.52
C ALA A 112 -6.64 -22.29 35.71
N GLU A 113 -7.04 -22.92 36.81
CA GLU A 113 -7.72 -22.37 37.98
C GLU A 113 -7.04 -21.20 38.73
N HIS A 114 -5.90 -20.66 38.26
CA HIS A 114 -5.09 -19.72 39.04
C HIS A 114 -4.59 -18.44 38.35
N ASP A 115 -4.64 -18.31 37.01
CA ASP A 115 -4.20 -17.07 36.33
C ASP A 115 -5.35 -16.38 35.57
N GLU A 116 -5.52 -15.08 35.78
CA GLU A 116 -6.46 -14.28 34.98
C GLU A 116 -6.04 -14.26 33.51
N PRO A 117 -7.00 -14.43 32.57
CA PRO A 117 -6.71 -14.47 31.15
C PRO A 117 -6.10 -13.14 30.66
N PRO A 118 -5.29 -13.16 29.59
CA PRO A 118 -4.71 -11.97 28.99
C PRO A 118 -5.78 -10.92 28.67
N THR A 119 -5.43 -9.63 28.73
CA THR A 119 -6.38 -8.57 28.38
C THR A 119 -6.80 -8.69 26.91
N SER A 120 -8.03 -8.29 26.58
CA SER A 120 -8.49 -8.28 25.18
C SER A 120 -7.55 -7.47 24.27
N TRP A 121 -6.94 -6.40 24.79
CA TRP A 121 -5.98 -5.61 24.05
C TRP A 121 -4.69 -6.38 23.73
N ASP A 122 -4.14 -7.12 24.69
CA ASP A 122 -2.95 -7.94 24.48
C ASP A 122 -3.21 -9.11 23.52
N GLN A 123 -4.38 -9.76 23.64
CA GLN A 123 -4.84 -10.79 22.70
C GLN A 123 -4.92 -10.24 21.26
N ASN A 124 -5.55 -9.07 21.10
CA ASN A 124 -5.67 -8.41 19.80
C ASN A 124 -4.31 -8.00 19.22
N ARG A 125 -3.36 -7.58 20.07
CA ARG A 125 -2.00 -7.24 19.65
C ARG A 125 -1.25 -8.47 19.15
N ALA A 126 -1.25 -9.56 19.90
CA ALA A 126 -0.63 -10.82 19.48
C ALA A 126 -1.22 -11.34 18.17
N PHE A 127 -2.55 -11.32 18.06
CA PHE A 127 -3.26 -11.67 16.82
C PHE A 127 -2.88 -10.77 15.64
N ASN A 128 -2.82 -9.45 15.85
CA ASN A 128 -2.47 -8.50 14.80
C ASN A 128 -1.04 -8.72 14.29
N ILE A 129 -0.08 -9.05 15.17
CA ILE A 129 1.27 -9.42 14.75
C ILE A 129 1.24 -10.66 13.85
N ALA A 130 0.58 -11.73 14.31
CA ALA A 130 0.47 -12.97 13.55
C ALA A 130 -0.19 -12.77 12.18
N ALA A 131 -1.31 -12.04 12.15
CA ALA A 131 -2.03 -11.68 10.94
C ALA A 131 -1.17 -10.79 10.01
N SER A 132 -0.41 -9.85 10.56
CA SER A 132 0.48 -8.98 9.79
C SER A 132 1.57 -9.77 9.05
N LEU A 133 2.16 -10.77 9.70
CA LEU A 133 3.15 -11.66 9.09
C LEU A 133 2.54 -12.52 7.98
N LEU A 134 1.33 -13.03 8.21
CA LEU A 134 0.62 -13.90 7.28
C LEU A 134 0.13 -13.16 6.03
N LEU A 135 -0.40 -11.95 6.21
CA LEU A 135 -1.06 -11.17 5.15
C LEU A 135 -0.15 -10.13 4.49
N LEU A 136 1.06 -9.90 5.02
CA LEU A 136 1.96 -8.82 4.58
C LEU A 136 1.29 -7.43 4.67
N VAL A 137 0.54 -7.24 5.76
CA VAL A 137 -0.28 -6.05 6.03
C VAL A 137 0.08 -5.49 7.39
N ASP A 138 0.29 -4.18 7.54
CA ASP A 138 0.51 -3.56 8.86
C ASP A 138 -0.81 -3.32 9.60
N LEU A 139 -1.13 -4.15 10.59
CA LEU A 139 -2.31 -4.00 11.45
C LEU A 139 -2.03 -3.09 12.65
N ASN A 140 -1.34 -1.97 12.39
CA ASN A 140 -0.97 -0.92 13.34
C ASN A 140 -0.01 -1.40 14.44
N ILE A 141 0.91 -2.30 14.08
CA ILE A 141 1.88 -2.90 15.01
C ILE A 141 3.11 -2.04 15.16
N LEU A 142 3.72 -1.67 14.02
CA LEU A 142 5.03 -1.02 14.03
C LEU A 142 4.96 0.47 14.32
N HIS A 143 3.76 1.02 14.57
CA HIS A 143 3.47 2.44 14.84
C HIS A 143 4.57 3.33 14.27
N ASP A 144 4.72 3.33 12.94
CA ASP A 144 5.63 4.26 12.31
C ASP A 144 5.13 5.65 12.71
N ALA A 145 5.80 6.28 13.67
CA ALA A 145 5.49 7.64 14.12
C ALA A 145 5.60 8.64 12.96
N ALA A 146 6.22 8.24 11.84
CA ALA A 146 6.26 8.96 10.57
C ALA A 146 4.99 8.82 9.70
N ASN A 147 4.11 7.85 9.96
CA ASN A 147 2.97 7.50 9.09
C ASN A 147 1.61 8.06 9.55
N ILE A 148 1.57 8.84 10.64
CA ILE A 148 0.31 9.40 11.17
C ILE A 148 -0.08 10.72 10.48
N SER A 149 0.82 11.40 9.74
CA SER A 149 0.58 12.81 9.35
C SER A 149 0.42 13.14 7.85
N SER A 150 0.35 12.16 6.94
CA SER A 150 0.17 12.47 5.53
C SER A 150 -0.53 11.38 4.70
N GLY A 151 -1.67 11.75 4.10
CA GLY A 151 -2.24 11.05 2.94
C GLY A 151 -2.97 9.72 3.18
N ARG A 152 -3.59 9.49 4.36
CA ARG A 152 -4.27 8.22 4.68
C ARG A 152 -5.31 7.80 3.62
N ALA A 153 -5.03 6.72 2.89
CA ALA A 153 -6.06 5.73 2.68
C ALA A 153 -6.53 5.23 4.07
N PRO A 154 -7.84 5.08 4.31
CA PRO A 154 -8.31 4.61 5.62
C PRO A 154 -7.67 3.26 5.93
N VAL A 155 -7.00 3.17 7.09
CA VAL A 155 -6.51 1.88 7.59
C VAL A 155 -7.75 1.12 8.03
N ILE A 156 -8.22 0.20 7.18
CA ILE A 156 -9.38 -0.63 7.49
C ILE A 156 -8.96 -1.60 8.59
N PRO A 157 -9.55 -1.52 9.80
CA PRO A 157 -9.31 -2.49 10.84
C PRO A 157 -9.97 -3.82 10.48
N TRP A 158 -9.36 -4.94 10.86
CA TRP A 158 -10.01 -6.23 10.72
C TRP A 158 -11.11 -6.36 11.78
N ARG A 159 -12.37 -6.32 11.32
CA ARG A 159 -13.56 -6.44 12.17
C ARG A 159 -13.70 -7.83 12.79
N ASP A 160 -14.31 -7.90 13.97
CA ASP A 160 -14.50 -9.12 14.74
C ASP A 160 -15.37 -10.17 14.04
N ASP A 161 -16.34 -9.72 13.24
CA ASP A 161 -17.25 -10.54 12.45
C ASP A 161 -16.70 -10.93 11.07
N ALA A 162 -15.58 -10.33 10.63
CA ALA A 162 -15.00 -10.60 9.32
C ALA A 162 -14.05 -11.80 9.37
N SER A 163 -14.12 -12.64 8.33
CA SER A 163 -13.12 -13.67 8.07
C SER A 163 -11.86 -13.07 7.42
N VAL A 164 -10.83 -13.90 7.19
CA VAL A 164 -9.63 -13.45 6.47
C VAL A 164 -9.98 -13.03 5.04
N GLU A 165 -10.80 -13.82 4.36
CA GLU A 165 -11.20 -13.56 2.97
C GLU A 165 -11.97 -12.23 2.88
N THR A 166 -12.95 -12.02 3.76
CA THR A 166 -13.72 -10.76 3.82
C THR A 166 -12.81 -9.58 4.15
N PHE A 167 -11.87 -9.74 5.08
CA PHE A 167 -10.93 -8.67 5.41
C PHE A 167 -10.04 -8.29 4.22
N ILE A 168 -9.55 -9.26 3.44
CA ILE A 168 -8.74 -8.98 2.25
C ILE A 168 -9.57 -8.28 1.17
N GLU A 169 -10.82 -8.71 0.95
CA GLU A 169 -11.73 -8.04 0.02
C GLU A 169 -12.06 -6.60 0.45
N GLU A 170 -12.22 -6.34 1.75
CA GLU A 170 -12.43 -4.98 2.25
C GLU A 170 -11.15 -4.12 2.15
N ALA A 171 -10.00 -4.69 2.50
CA ALA A 171 -8.72 -4.00 2.56
C ALA A 171 -8.10 -3.72 1.18
N LEU A 172 -8.38 -4.60 0.21
CA LEU A 172 -7.92 -4.57 -1.17
C LEU A 172 -9.13 -4.86 -2.06
N PRO A 173 -10.10 -3.92 -2.14
CA PRO A 173 -11.29 -4.13 -2.92
C PRO A 173 -10.88 -4.39 -4.36
N PRO A 174 -11.29 -5.53 -4.94
CA PRO A 174 -11.12 -5.70 -6.37
C PRO A 174 -11.93 -4.59 -7.03
N GLY A 175 -11.23 -3.68 -7.71
CA GLY A 175 -11.88 -2.70 -8.55
C GLY A 175 -12.84 -3.42 -9.48
N SER A 176 -14.07 -2.92 -9.58
CA SER A 176 -14.90 -3.22 -10.75
C SER A 176 -14.01 -3.05 -11.97
N ALA A 177 -14.01 -4.04 -12.86
CA ALA A 177 -13.14 -4.15 -14.05
C ALA A 177 -13.35 -3.03 -15.09
N LEU A 178 -13.58 -1.80 -14.64
CA LEU A 178 -13.38 -0.54 -15.32
C LEU A 178 -11.88 -0.35 -15.57
N MET A 179 -11.27 -1.31 -16.26
CA MET A 179 -10.04 -1.04 -16.97
C MET A 179 -10.37 0.11 -17.91
N SER A 180 -9.74 1.27 -17.73
CA SER A 180 -9.71 2.22 -18.82
C SER A 180 -9.12 1.45 -20.03
N PRO A 181 -9.83 1.36 -21.18
CA PRO A 181 -9.41 0.57 -22.33
C PRO A 181 -8.02 0.97 -22.86
N ASN A 182 -7.49 2.09 -22.36
CA ASN A 182 -6.24 2.71 -22.75
C ASN A 182 -5.09 2.50 -21.76
N MET A 183 -5.22 1.65 -20.72
CA MET A 183 -4.19 1.50 -19.70
C MET A 183 -2.81 1.14 -20.28
N GLN A 184 -2.80 0.24 -21.26
CA GLN A 184 -1.57 -0.18 -21.95
C GLN A 184 -0.79 0.99 -22.57
N TYR A 185 -1.47 2.06 -22.99
CA TYR A 185 -0.81 3.23 -23.59
C TYR A 185 -0.07 4.07 -22.56
N PHE A 186 -0.52 4.11 -21.30
CA PHE A 186 0.08 4.98 -20.29
C PHE A 186 1.03 4.29 -19.31
N LEU A 187 0.96 2.97 -19.15
CA LEU A 187 1.90 2.23 -18.28
C LEU A 187 3.38 2.57 -18.57
N PRO A 188 3.84 2.73 -19.83
CA PRO A 188 5.22 3.10 -20.12
C PRO A 188 5.65 4.50 -19.61
N ASP A 189 4.70 5.34 -19.21
CA ASP A 189 4.96 6.65 -18.62
C ASP A 189 5.06 6.61 -17.09
N LEU A 190 4.57 5.55 -16.45
CA LEU A 190 4.58 5.35 -15.00
C LEU A 190 5.90 4.79 -14.44
N ARG A 191 6.94 4.70 -15.26
CA ARG A 191 8.29 4.29 -14.82
C ARG A 191 8.73 5.13 -13.62
N ALA A 192 9.29 4.50 -12.59
CA ALA A 192 9.71 5.16 -11.36
C ALA A 192 10.66 6.35 -11.62
N LYS A 193 11.52 6.23 -12.63
CA LYS A 193 12.41 7.31 -13.08
C LYS A 193 11.65 8.51 -13.66
N LYS A 194 10.58 8.27 -14.42
CA LYS A 194 9.72 9.32 -14.98
C LYS A 194 8.90 9.99 -13.89
N LEU A 195 8.29 9.21 -12.99
CA LEU A 195 7.58 9.72 -11.81
C LEU A 195 8.49 10.63 -10.95
N SER A 196 9.74 10.20 -10.73
CA SER A 196 10.71 10.99 -9.97
C SER A 196 11.15 12.27 -10.70
N LYS A 197 11.25 12.24 -12.03
CA LYS A 197 11.75 13.37 -12.83
C LYS A 197 10.67 14.40 -13.16
N HIS A 198 9.50 13.95 -13.59
CA HIS A 198 8.42 14.78 -14.12
C HIS A 198 7.45 15.21 -13.02
N ALA A 199 6.93 14.25 -12.24
CA ALA A 199 6.00 14.52 -11.15
C ALA A 199 6.69 14.89 -9.84
N LYS A 200 8.03 14.83 -9.79
CA LYS A 200 8.85 15.05 -8.58
C LYS A 200 8.44 14.14 -7.41
N LEU A 201 8.00 12.93 -7.74
CA LEU A 201 7.58 11.93 -6.75
C LEU A 201 8.79 11.18 -6.16
N HIS A 202 8.73 10.92 -4.86
CA HIS A 202 9.68 10.12 -4.11
C HIS A 202 9.13 8.71 -3.91
N VAL A 203 9.81 7.74 -4.49
CA VAL A 203 9.47 6.34 -4.30
C VAL A 203 10.00 5.86 -2.94
N ARG A 204 9.12 5.35 -2.07
CA ARG A 204 9.47 4.81 -0.75
C ARG A 204 9.01 3.36 -0.59
N ALA A 205 9.80 2.57 0.14
CA ALA A 205 9.46 1.21 0.51
C ALA A 205 8.30 1.17 1.51
N THR A 206 7.41 0.19 1.38
CA THR A 206 6.42 -0.18 2.41
C THR A 206 6.42 -1.69 2.63
N ASN A 207 6.21 -2.10 3.88
CA ASN A 207 5.97 -3.50 4.26
C ASN A 207 4.46 -3.86 4.28
N ASP A 208 3.58 -2.88 4.05
CA ASP A 208 2.14 -3.06 3.94
C ASP A 208 1.74 -3.12 2.45
N ILE A 209 1.27 -4.28 2.01
CA ILE A 209 0.81 -4.51 0.63
C ILE A 209 -0.36 -3.60 0.25
N ARG A 210 -1.20 -3.20 1.22
CA ARG A 210 -2.32 -2.27 0.99
C ARG A 210 -1.85 -0.88 0.60
N ARG A 211 -0.60 -0.53 0.87
CA ARG A 211 -0.01 0.76 0.49
C ARG A 211 0.72 0.72 -0.84
N HIS A 212 0.80 -0.43 -1.50
CA HIS A 212 1.44 -0.54 -2.80
C HIS A 212 0.80 0.43 -3.83
N LEU A 213 1.61 1.26 -4.49
CA LEU A 213 1.20 2.34 -5.40
C LEU A 213 0.34 3.44 -4.77
N LEU A 214 0.26 3.52 -3.44
CA LEU A 214 -0.48 4.60 -2.79
C LEU A 214 0.26 5.93 -2.97
N LEU A 215 -0.43 6.91 -3.55
CA LEU A 215 0.09 8.26 -3.79
C LEU A 215 -0.26 9.19 -2.62
N ASP A 216 0.77 9.67 -1.93
CA ASP A 216 0.67 10.80 -1.02
C ASP A 216 1.01 12.10 -1.76
N LYS A 217 -0.03 12.80 -2.22
CA LYS A 217 0.10 14.08 -2.95
C LYS A 217 0.74 15.19 -2.10
N LYS A 218 0.63 15.12 -0.77
CA LYS A 218 1.15 16.15 0.14
C LYS A 218 2.65 16.04 0.26
N GLU A 219 3.15 14.83 0.53
CA GLU A 219 4.58 14.57 0.70
C GLU A 219 5.29 14.19 -0.61
N LYS A 220 4.54 14.09 -1.71
CA LYS A 220 4.99 13.57 -3.00
C LYS A 220 5.60 12.18 -2.86
N ILE A 221 5.00 11.31 -2.06
CA ILE A 221 5.50 9.95 -1.87
C ILE A 221 4.63 8.98 -2.65
N VAL A 222 5.28 8.04 -3.35
CA VAL A 222 4.62 6.83 -3.86
C VAL A 222 5.17 5.66 -3.06
N TRP A 223 4.28 4.99 -2.35
CA TRP A 223 4.62 3.82 -1.56
C TRP A 223 4.70 2.59 -2.47
N VAL A 224 5.79 1.83 -2.36
CA VAL A 224 6.02 0.63 -3.16
C VAL A 224 6.32 -0.52 -2.22
N PHE A 225 5.43 -1.51 -2.24
CA PHE A 225 5.68 -2.76 -1.54
C PHE A 225 6.95 -3.41 -2.09
N HIS A 226 7.91 -3.70 -1.21
CA HIS A 226 9.25 -4.11 -1.65
C HIS A 226 9.59 -5.57 -1.37
N GLN A 227 8.84 -6.29 -0.53
CA GLN A 227 9.20 -7.67 -0.13
C GLN A 227 8.85 -8.70 -1.24
N SER A 228 9.53 -8.60 -2.39
CA SER A 228 9.27 -9.48 -3.53
C SER A 228 9.67 -10.92 -3.27
N THR A 229 10.67 -11.19 -2.42
CA THR A 229 11.05 -12.56 -2.03
C THR A 229 9.89 -13.27 -1.36
N ALA A 230 9.26 -12.65 -0.36
CA ALA A 230 8.12 -13.21 0.35
C ALA A 230 6.94 -13.52 -0.59
N LEU A 231 6.65 -12.63 -1.55
CA LEU A 231 5.63 -12.84 -2.58
C LEU A 231 5.96 -14.01 -3.51
N ARG A 232 7.22 -14.14 -3.96
CA ARG A 232 7.65 -15.24 -4.83
C ARG A 232 7.63 -16.59 -4.09
N GLN A 233 7.94 -16.60 -2.80
CA GLN A 233 7.79 -17.79 -1.95
C GLN A 233 6.32 -18.20 -1.81
N LEU A 234 5.42 -17.23 -1.56
CA LEU A 234 3.96 -17.47 -1.59
C LEU A 234 3.49 -18.02 -2.94
N LEU A 235 3.97 -17.48 -4.06
CA LEU A 235 3.60 -18.04 -5.38
C LEU A 235 4.13 -19.46 -5.59
N SER A 236 5.31 -19.76 -5.04
CA SER A 236 5.91 -21.09 -5.15
C SER A 236 5.16 -22.13 -4.33
N SER A 237 4.57 -21.75 -3.19
CA SER A 237 3.74 -22.65 -2.39
C SER A 237 2.38 -22.94 -3.05
N MET A 238 1.86 -22.01 -3.85
CA MET A 238 0.59 -22.16 -4.59
C MET A 238 0.71 -23.04 -5.86
N LYS A 239 1.82 -23.75 -6.07
CA LYS A 239 2.11 -24.45 -7.34
C LYS A 239 1.17 -25.63 -7.65
N ASP A 240 0.59 -26.28 -6.64
CA ASP A 240 -0.09 -27.58 -6.80
C ASP A 240 -1.63 -27.53 -6.92
N GLY A 241 -2.21 -26.37 -7.24
CA GLY A 241 -3.66 -26.23 -7.44
C GLY A 241 -4.48 -26.28 -6.13
N THR A 242 -3.82 -26.45 -4.99
CA THR A 242 -4.37 -26.28 -3.66
C THR A 242 -4.40 -24.79 -3.31
N THR A 243 -5.60 -24.29 -2.99
CA THR A 243 -5.87 -22.91 -2.54
C THR A 243 -5.45 -22.69 -1.08
N THR A 244 -4.23 -23.11 -0.70
CA THR A 244 -3.69 -22.96 0.66
C THR A 244 -3.14 -21.55 0.94
N GLY A 245 -3.07 -20.70 -0.10
CA GLY A 245 -2.68 -19.30 0.03
C GLY A 245 -3.77 -18.45 0.69
N VAL A 246 -3.35 -17.57 1.60
CA VAL A 246 -4.25 -16.63 2.28
C VAL A 246 -4.50 -15.36 1.45
N LEU A 247 -3.50 -14.95 0.65
CA LEU A 247 -3.64 -13.87 -0.31
C LEU A 247 -4.06 -14.41 -1.68
N PRO A 248 -4.94 -13.71 -2.42
CA PRO A 248 -5.30 -14.07 -3.79
C PRO A 248 -4.07 -14.14 -4.70
N ARG A 249 -3.97 -15.19 -5.52
CA ARG A 249 -2.86 -15.37 -6.48
C ARG A 249 -2.74 -14.17 -7.43
N ASP A 250 -3.87 -13.65 -7.92
CA ASP A 250 -3.93 -12.53 -8.85
C ASP A 250 -3.36 -11.24 -8.25
N LEU A 251 -3.64 -10.99 -6.97
CA LEU A 251 -3.08 -9.85 -6.23
C LEU A 251 -1.55 -9.90 -6.21
N ILE A 252 -0.99 -11.06 -5.91
CA ILE A 252 0.47 -11.24 -5.82
C ILE A 252 1.12 -11.03 -7.19
N LEU A 253 0.52 -11.59 -8.25
CA LEU A 253 0.98 -11.39 -9.63
C LEU A 253 0.93 -9.92 -10.05
N GLU A 254 -0.15 -9.21 -9.69
CA GLU A 254 -0.32 -7.80 -10.00
C GLU A 254 0.74 -6.93 -9.30
N VAL A 255 1.04 -7.18 -8.03
CA VAL A 255 2.12 -6.48 -7.30
C VAL A 255 3.48 -6.74 -7.94
N LEU A 256 3.80 -7.99 -8.27
CA LEU A 256 5.09 -8.29 -8.91
C LEU A 256 5.21 -7.65 -10.29
N HIS A 257 4.13 -7.64 -11.07
CA HIS A 257 4.11 -7.04 -12.40
C HIS A 257 4.21 -5.51 -12.37
N THR A 258 3.49 -4.86 -11.47
CA THR A 258 3.58 -3.40 -11.29
C THR A 258 5.00 -2.99 -10.88
N ILE A 259 5.69 -3.78 -10.05
CA ILE A 259 7.09 -3.54 -9.71
C ILE A 259 8.01 -3.75 -10.92
N HIS A 260 7.99 -4.94 -11.53
CA HIS A 260 9.01 -5.38 -12.49
C HIS A 260 8.74 -4.96 -13.94
N ASN A 261 7.50 -4.65 -14.31
CA ASN A 261 7.13 -4.29 -15.69
C ASN A 261 6.69 -2.84 -15.82
N VAL A 262 6.11 -2.24 -14.77
CA VAL A 262 5.60 -0.85 -14.81
C VAL A 262 6.60 0.13 -14.19
N LEU A 263 6.92 -0.04 -12.90
CA LEU A 263 7.80 0.88 -12.16
C LEU A 263 9.28 0.71 -12.54
N PHE A 264 9.74 -0.54 -12.60
CA PHE A 264 11.13 -0.90 -12.87
C PHE A 264 11.28 -1.93 -13.99
N PRO A 265 10.89 -1.60 -15.24
CA PRO A 265 11.06 -2.51 -16.39
C PRO A 265 12.52 -2.96 -16.58
N PRO A 266 12.76 -4.02 -17.38
CA PRO A 266 14.10 -4.57 -17.66
C PRO A 266 14.94 -3.65 -18.57
N ASP A 267 14.80 -2.33 -18.42
CA ASP A 267 15.65 -1.33 -19.08
C ASP A 267 16.82 -0.92 -18.16
N PRO A 268 18.00 -0.61 -18.73
CA PRO A 268 19.18 -0.30 -17.94
C PRO A 268 19.01 0.86 -16.95
N GLY A 269 18.16 1.84 -17.27
CA GLY A 269 17.92 3.01 -16.43
C GLY A 269 17.09 2.69 -15.20
N SER A 270 16.02 1.92 -15.37
CA SER A 270 15.15 1.46 -14.30
C SER A 270 15.86 0.47 -13.39
N GLN A 271 16.61 -0.47 -13.95
CA GLN A 271 17.40 -1.44 -13.17
C GLN A 271 18.51 -0.76 -12.36
N LYS A 272 19.16 0.28 -12.91
CA LYS A 272 20.14 1.08 -12.15
C LYS A 272 19.50 1.81 -10.96
N LEU A 273 18.28 2.32 -11.12
CA LEU A 273 17.54 2.94 -10.02
C LEU A 273 17.16 1.91 -8.95
N LEU A 274 16.66 0.75 -9.37
CA LEU A 274 16.27 -0.34 -8.48
C LEU A 274 17.46 -0.82 -7.63
N ARG A 275 18.61 -1.09 -8.26
CA ARG A 275 19.85 -1.46 -7.53
C ARG A 275 20.29 -0.40 -6.52
N ARG A 276 20.08 0.88 -6.83
CA ARG A 276 20.35 1.96 -5.89
C ARG A 276 19.38 1.94 -4.71
N LEU A 277 18.11 1.63 -4.93
CA LEU A 277 17.11 1.52 -3.86
C LEU A 277 17.41 0.33 -2.94
N VAL A 278 17.73 -0.84 -3.50
CA VAL A 278 18.17 -2.03 -2.76
C VAL A 278 19.41 -1.74 -1.92
N ARG A 279 20.49 -1.25 -2.54
CA ARG A 279 21.76 -1.02 -1.82
C ARG A 279 21.71 0.11 -0.80
N LYS A 280 21.01 1.21 -1.10
CA LYS A 280 21.05 2.42 -0.26
C LYS A 280 19.90 2.53 0.73
N HIS A 281 18.72 2.00 0.40
CA HIS A 281 17.50 2.16 1.21
C HIS A 281 16.99 0.85 1.79
N GLY A 282 17.79 -0.23 1.70
CA GLY A 282 17.46 -1.52 2.31
C GLY A 282 16.23 -2.19 1.69
N TRP A 283 15.95 -1.92 0.40
CA TRP A 283 14.89 -2.65 -0.30
C TRP A 283 15.27 -4.12 -0.45
N ASP A 284 14.28 -4.95 -0.73
CA ASP A 284 14.50 -6.38 -0.80
C ASP A 284 15.42 -6.74 -1.98
N LYS A 285 16.46 -7.55 -1.72
CA LYS A 285 17.40 -7.96 -2.77
C LYS A 285 16.73 -8.82 -3.83
N GLY A 286 15.65 -9.52 -3.48
CA GLY A 286 14.88 -10.29 -4.46
C GLY A 286 14.27 -9.45 -5.57
N LEU A 287 14.26 -8.13 -5.46
CA LEU A 287 13.87 -7.23 -6.55
C LEU A 287 14.89 -7.19 -7.69
N GLU A 288 16.16 -7.53 -7.43
CA GLU A 288 17.21 -7.60 -8.45
C GLU A 288 17.25 -8.94 -9.18
N LEU A 289 16.56 -9.97 -8.66
CA LEU A 289 16.52 -11.29 -9.26
C LEU A 289 15.88 -11.23 -10.65
N ASP A 290 16.53 -11.89 -11.60
CA ASP A 290 16.23 -11.85 -13.02
C ASP A 290 14.78 -12.25 -13.31
N THR A 291 14.07 -11.38 -14.05
CA THR A 291 12.65 -11.53 -14.46
C THR A 291 12.43 -12.65 -15.48
N THR A 292 13.44 -13.49 -15.70
CA THR A 292 13.43 -14.63 -16.63
C THR A 292 12.75 -15.86 -16.04
N THR A 293 12.52 -15.90 -14.72
CA THR A 293 11.71 -16.95 -14.11
C THR A 293 10.24 -16.60 -14.33
N PRO A 294 9.46 -17.38 -15.11
CA PRO A 294 8.05 -17.07 -15.26
C PRO A 294 7.36 -17.26 -13.91
N GLU A 295 7.03 -16.16 -13.22
CA GLU A 295 6.15 -16.20 -12.05
C GLU A 295 4.71 -16.61 -12.44
N ARG A 296 4.45 -16.57 -13.75
CA ARG A 296 3.22 -17.01 -14.39
C ARG A 296 3.26 -18.50 -14.76
N LYS A 297 2.18 -19.21 -14.44
CA LYS A 297 1.86 -20.52 -14.98
C LYS A 297 1.20 -20.33 -16.36
N TYR A 298 1.30 -21.34 -17.22
CA TYR A 298 0.65 -21.36 -18.54
C TYR A 298 -0.88 -21.13 -18.48
N LYS A 299 -1.52 -21.45 -17.34
CA LYS A 299 -2.95 -21.25 -17.10
C LYS A 299 -3.31 -19.94 -16.39
N ASP A 300 -2.33 -19.10 -16.05
CA ASP A 300 -2.65 -17.85 -15.40
C ASP A 300 -3.33 -16.91 -16.39
N PRO A 301 -4.38 -16.19 -15.98
CA PRO A 301 -5.01 -15.18 -16.83
C PRO A 301 -4.01 -14.06 -17.16
N ASP A 302 -4.28 -13.34 -18.24
CA ASP A 302 -3.60 -12.08 -18.49
C ASP A 302 -3.76 -11.15 -17.28
N ILE A 303 -2.71 -10.36 -17.00
CA ILE A 303 -2.72 -9.49 -15.83
C ILE A 303 -3.79 -8.43 -16.02
N SER A 304 -4.90 -8.63 -15.31
CA SER A 304 -5.90 -7.62 -15.06
C SER A 304 -5.44 -6.79 -13.87
N PHE A 305 -5.43 -5.46 -14.02
CA PHE A 305 -5.09 -4.54 -12.93
C PHE A 305 -6.28 -4.36 -11.98
N LYS A 306 -6.75 -5.48 -11.40
CA LYS A 306 -7.97 -5.56 -10.60
C LYS A 306 -7.82 -4.81 -9.28
N TYR A 307 -6.64 -4.86 -8.66
CA TYR A 307 -6.43 -4.34 -7.31
C TYR A 307 -5.81 -2.93 -7.31
N PHE A 308 -4.92 -2.63 -8.25
CA PHE A 308 -4.13 -1.40 -8.29
C PHE A 308 -4.36 -0.55 -9.54
N GLY A 309 -5.26 -0.94 -10.45
CA GLY A 309 -5.58 -0.18 -11.66
C GLY A 309 -5.94 1.28 -11.39
N GLN A 310 -6.85 1.52 -10.44
CA GLN A 310 -7.23 2.89 -10.04
C GLN A 310 -6.03 3.70 -9.53
N ARG A 311 -5.10 3.07 -8.79
CA ARG A 311 -3.90 3.77 -8.27
C ARG A 311 -2.92 4.09 -9.38
N LEU A 312 -2.81 3.24 -10.39
CA LEU A 312 -2.00 3.53 -11.59
C LEU A 312 -2.59 4.70 -12.38
N GLU A 313 -3.92 4.79 -12.49
CA GLU A 313 -4.59 5.94 -13.10
C GLU A 313 -4.34 7.23 -12.29
N GLU A 314 -4.46 7.18 -10.96
CA GLU A 314 -4.14 8.34 -10.10
C GLU A 314 -2.67 8.80 -10.24
N LEU A 315 -1.73 7.86 -10.38
CA LEU A 315 -0.32 8.17 -10.65
C LEU A 315 -0.13 8.78 -12.04
N TYR A 316 -0.90 8.32 -13.03
CA TYR A 316 -0.86 8.86 -14.38
C TYR A 316 -1.39 10.30 -14.40
N ASP A 317 -2.51 10.55 -13.75
CA ASP A 317 -3.11 11.88 -13.60
C ASP A 317 -2.15 12.84 -12.91
N GLU A 318 -1.49 12.41 -11.84
CA GLU A 318 -0.49 13.21 -11.13
C GLU A 318 0.77 13.46 -11.98
N MET A 319 1.09 12.57 -12.91
CA MET A 319 2.22 12.73 -13.83
C MET A 319 1.88 13.66 -15.00
N GLN A 320 0.64 13.66 -15.48
CA GLN A 320 0.14 14.61 -16.48
C GLN A 320 -0.08 16.01 -15.89
N THR A 321 -0.68 16.06 -14.70
CA THR A 321 -1.04 17.30 -14.01
C THR A 321 -0.42 17.32 -12.61
N PRO A 322 0.89 17.56 -12.49
CA PRO A 322 1.58 17.52 -11.21
C PRO A 322 1.00 18.57 -10.25
N THR A 323 0.56 18.12 -9.08
CA THR A 323 0.02 18.98 -8.04
C THR A 323 1.07 20.05 -7.68
N PRO A 324 0.74 21.36 -7.76
CA PRO A 324 1.72 22.42 -7.55
C PRO A 324 2.19 22.53 -6.09
N HIS A 325 3.51 22.47 -5.86
CA HIS A 325 4.12 22.46 -4.52
C HIS A 325 4.59 23.82 -4.03
N THR A 326 5.00 24.71 -4.92
CA THR A 326 5.53 26.00 -4.47
C THR A 326 4.35 26.86 -3.99
N TRP A 327 4.46 27.48 -2.81
CA TRP A 327 3.48 28.46 -2.33
C TRP A 327 3.17 29.52 -3.40
N LEU A 328 4.17 29.87 -4.21
CA LEU A 328 4.05 30.66 -5.44
C LEU A 328 3.11 30.05 -6.47
N HIS A 329 3.23 28.76 -6.80
CA HIS A 329 2.33 28.11 -7.76
C HIS A 329 0.90 27.91 -7.23
N ARG A 330 0.70 27.71 -5.92
CA ARG A 330 -0.65 27.74 -5.33
C ARG A 330 -1.26 29.13 -5.41
N ARG A 331 -0.46 30.18 -5.19
CA ARG A 331 -0.89 31.57 -5.41
C ARG A 331 -1.13 31.88 -6.87
N LEU A 332 -0.32 31.38 -7.79
CA LEU A 332 -0.47 31.59 -9.24
C LEU A 332 -1.70 30.86 -9.79
N LYS A 333 -1.97 29.61 -9.39
CA LYS A 333 -3.19 28.91 -9.78
C LYS A 333 -4.44 29.63 -9.25
N LYS A 334 -4.39 30.09 -8.00
CA LYS A 334 -5.44 30.97 -7.43
C LYS A 334 -5.53 32.33 -8.15
N ARG A 335 -4.46 32.79 -8.80
CA ARG A 335 -4.38 34.03 -9.57
C ARG A 335 -4.88 33.86 -11.01
N GLU A 336 -4.70 32.68 -11.61
CA GLU A 336 -5.25 32.32 -12.93
C GLU A 336 -6.78 32.19 -12.85
N ASP A 337 -7.30 31.50 -11.83
CA ASP A 337 -8.74 31.45 -11.55
C ASP A 337 -9.29 32.86 -11.25
N ALA A 338 -8.53 33.69 -10.51
CA ALA A 338 -8.88 35.09 -10.30
C ALA A 338 -8.80 35.92 -11.59
N TYR A 339 -7.94 35.58 -12.55
CA TYR A 339 -7.85 36.30 -13.83
C TYR A 339 -9.08 36.04 -14.69
N VAL A 340 -9.56 34.80 -14.75
CA VAL A 340 -10.82 34.44 -15.43
C VAL A 340 -12.00 35.16 -14.79
N LEU A 341 -12.06 35.20 -13.46
CA LEU A 341 -13.10 35.94 -12.72
C LEU A 341 -13.01 37.47 -12.95
N MET A 342 -11.80 38.03 -13.00
CA MET A 342 -11.57 39.46 -13.27
C MET A 342 -11.95 39.85 -14.70
N VAL A 343 -11.66 39.00 -15.69
CA VAL A 343 -12.08 39.20 -17.08
C VAL A 343 -13.61 39.17 -17.18
N ALA A 344 -14.26 38.22 -16.52
CA ALA A 344 -15.72 38.15 -16.46
C ALA A 344 -16.31 39.41 -15.80
N MET A 345 -15.74 39.87 -14.69
CA MET A 345 -16.19 41.09 -13.98
C MET A 345 -16.02 42.35 -14.84
N TYR A 346 -14.89 42.49 -15.55
CA TYR A 346 -14.67 43.61 -16.46
C TYR A 346 -15.68 43.62 -17.62
N GLY A 347 -15.99 42.44 -18.17
CA GLY A 347 -17.04 42.29 -19.18
C GLY A 347 -18.41 42.77 -18.68
N VAL A 348 -18.77 42.45 -17.43
CA VAL A 348 -20.01 42.91 -16.80
C VAL A 348 -20.02 44.44 -16.64
N ILE A 349 -18.92 45.04 -16.18
CA ILE A 349 -18.83 46.50 -16.01
C ILE A 349 -19.00 47.21 -17.36
N VAL A 350 -18.32 46.74 -18.40
CA VAL A 350 -18.45 47.29 -19.75
C VAL A 350 -19.90 47.16 -20.25
N ALA A 351 -20.54 46.02 -20.03
CA ALA A 351 -21.94 45.83 -20.40
C ALA A 351 -22.89 46.80 -19.68
N VAL A 352 -22.67 47.07 -18.38
CA VAL A 352 -23.47 48.03 -17.61
C VAL A 352 -23.26 49.46 -18.11
N VAL A 353 -22.02 49.87 -18.39
CA VAL A 353 -21.72 51.22 -18.91
C VAL A 353 -22.33 51.41 -20.29
N CYS A 354 -22.19 50.42 -21.18
CA CYS A 354 -22.84 50.45 -22.49
C CYS A 354 -24.36 50.52 -22.36
N GLY A 355 -24.96 49.75 -21.45
CA GLY A 355 -26.41 49.79 -21.18
C GLY A 355 -26.88 51.13 -20.62
N PHE A 356 -26.06 51.80 -19.82
CA PHE A 356 -26.38 53.14 -19.34
C PHE A 356 -26.28 54.19 -20.44
N LEU A 357 -25.25 54.12 -21.29
CA LEU A 357 -25.10 55.04 -22.42
C LEU A 357 -26.26 54.91 -23.41
N THR A 358 -26.72 53.69 -23.70
CA THR A 358 -27.89 53.48 -24.57
C THR A 358 -29.17 54.03 -23.96
N LEU A 359 -29.34 53.94 -22.64
CA LEU A 359 -30.46 54.56 -21.93
C LEU A 359 -30.45 56.09 -22.09
N VAL A 360 -29.28 56.72 -21.92
CA VAL A 360 -29.13 58.18 -22.08
C VAL A 360 -29.47 58.61 -23.51
N THR A 361 -28.97 57.88 -24.51
CA THR A 361 -29.31 58.18 -25.91
C THR A 361 -30.81 58.02 -26.19
N ALA A 362 -31.46 57.02 -25.60
CA ALA A 362 -32.90 56.79 -25.76
C ALA A 362 -33.73 57.91 -25.12
N ILE A 363 -33.34 58.38 -23.93
CA ILE A 363 -33.98 59.52 -23.27
C ILE A 363 -33.81 60.79 -24.12
N PHE A 364 -32.60 61.05 -24.63
CA PHE A 364 -32.34 62.22 -25.47
C PHE A 364 -33.14 62.17 -26.78
N GLN A 365 -33.17 61.03 -27.47
CA GLN A 365 -33.96 60.85 -28.68
C GLN A 365 -35.46 61.02 -28.41
N SER A 366 -35.96 60.49 -27.29
CA SER A 366 -37.36 60.65 -26.88
C SER A 366 -37.70 62.11 -26.61
N TRP A 367 -36.78 62.86 -25.98
CA TRP A 367 -36.95 64.29 -25.74
C TRP A 367 -36.92 65.11 -27.03
N VAL A 368 -35.99 64.84 -27.96
CA VAL A 368 -35.94 65.50 -29.27
C VAL A 368 -37.22 65.22 -30.06
N ALA A 369 -37.69 63.97 -30.08
CA ALA A 369 -38.95 63.60 -30.72
C ALA A 369 -40.15 64.35 -30.10
N TRP A 370 -40.18 64.50 -28.77
CA TRP A 370 -41.21 65.27 -28.09
C TRP A 370 -41.16 66.76 -28.45
N GLN A 371 -39.97 67.35 -28.55
CA GLN A 371 -39.79 68.74 -28.99
C GLN A 371 -40.25 68.95 -30.44
N GLN A 372 -39.91 68.02 -31.35
CA GLN A 372 -40.37 68.06 -32.74
C GLN A 372 -41.89 67.93 -32.86
N TRP A 373 -42.52 67.12 -32.01
CA TRP A 373 -43.98 67.02 -31.97
C TRP A 373 -44.65 68.30 -31.44
N LYS A 374 -44.04 68.97 -30.44
CA LYS A 374 -44.60 70.17 -29.80
C LYS A 374 -44.37 71.45 -30.61
N HIS A 375 -43.30 71.51 -31.38
CA HIS A 375 -42.96 72.60 -32.30
C HIS A 375 -42.71 72.05 -33.71
N PRO A 376 -43.76 71.61 -34.43
CA PRO A 376 -43.60 71.17 -35.81
C PRO A 376 -43.15 72.36 -36.65
N VAL A 377 -41.97 72.25 -37.25
CA VAL A 377 -41.48 73.22 -38.23
C VAL A 377 -42.24 72.93 -39.52
N ASN A 378 -43.18 73.81 -39.88
CA ASN A 378 -43.86 73.76 -41.18
C ASN A 378 -42.92 74.16 -42.31
#